data_AF-V5GYB5-F1
#
_entry.id   AF-V5GYB5-F1
#
_cell.length_a   1.000
_cell.length_b   1.000
_cell.length_c   1.000
_cell.angle_alpha   90.00
_cell.angle_beta   90.00
_cell.angle_gamma   90.00
#
_symmetry.space_group_name_H-M   'P 1'
#
loop_
_entity.id
_entity.type
_entity.pdbx_description
1 polymer ?
#
loop_
_entity_poly.entity_id
_entity_poly.type
_entity_poly.pdbx_seq_one_letter_code
_entity_poly.pdbx_strand_id
1 'polypeptide(L)'
;MKWSMQLCLTIPPAAPPIAPSGMSSVLVIKNKMLFFLQLTRTVPGEPSHIAVPVVYDMSTNVMQVADKRLDTPVVQPNAPIVLINAMLRRFAEFAPPNECCIYPSIREILTSLAIPPQ
;
A
#
# COMPACT_ATOMS: atom_id res chain seq x y z
N MET A 1 -10.51 5.88 12.58
CA MET A 1 -9.87 5.65 11.28
C MET A 1 -10.97 5.30 10.27
N LYS A 2 -10.85 5.71 9.01
CA LYS A 2 -11.87 5.43 7.96
C LYS A 2 -11.69 4.04 7.32
N TRP A 3 -10.51 3.47 7.54
CA TRP A 3 -10.09 2.18 7.04
C TRP A 3 -9.50 1.35 8.18
N SER A 4 -9.72 0.04 8.13
CA SER A 4 -8.96 -0.95 8.87
C SER A 4 -7.93 -1.59 7.94
N MET A 5 -6.86 -2.14 8.52
CA MET A 5 -5.79 -2.79 7.79
C MET A 5 -5.51 -4.17 8.36
N GLN A 6 -5.24 -5.10 7.46
CA GLN A 6 -4.70 -6.41 7.75
C GLN A 6 -3.47 -6.63 6.87
N LEU A 7 -2.48 -7.35 7.40
CA LEU A 7 -1.42 -7.92 6.58
C LEU A 7 -1.93 -9.23 6.00
N CYS A 8 -1.88 -9.38 4.68
CA CYS A 8 -2.01 -10.70 4.10
C CYS A 8 -0.84 -11.55 4.62
N LEU A 9 -1.05 -12.83 4.90
CA LEU A 9 0.03 -13.78 5.24
C LEU A 9 0.54 -14.53 4.00
N THR A 10 -0.31 -14.62 2.98
CA THR A 10 -0.01 -15.20 1.67
C THR A 10 -0.39 -14.24 0.56
N ILE A 11 0.27 -14.32 -0.59
CA ILE A 11 -0.04 -13.50 -1.76
C ILE A 11 -1.45 -13.84 -2.27
N PRO A 12 -2.40 -12.87 -2.27
CA PRO A 12 -3.75 -13.09 -2.77
C PRO A 12 -3.76 -13.40 -4.29
N PRO A 13 -4.67 -14.23 -4.81
CA PRO A 13 -4.81 -14.47 -6.25
C PRO A 13 -5.08 -13.20 -7.07
N ALA A 14 -5.75 -12.21 -6.46
CA ALA A 14 -6.07 -10.92 -7.08
C ALA A 14 -4.93 -9.89 -7.00
N ALA A 15 -3.80 -10.24 -6.38
CA ALA A 15 -2.66 -9.34 -6.26
C ALA A 15 -1.89 -9.23 -7.60
N PRO A 16 -1.15 -8.12 -7.83
CA PRO A 16 -0.27 -8.02 -8.98
C PRO A 16 0.73 -9.19 -9.04
N PRO A 17 1.12 -9.67 -10.24
CA PRO A 17 1.99 -10.84 -10.41
C PRO A 17 3.46 -10.49 -10.09
N ILE A 18 3.74 -10.20 -8.82
CA ILE A 18 5.09 -9.97 -8.28
C ILE A 18 5.75 -11.32 -7.95
N ALA A 19 4.96 -12.24 -7.40
CA ALA A 19 5.34 -13.61 -7.07
C ALA A 19 4.07 -14.53 -7.13
N PRO A 20 4.23 -15.86 -7.17
CA PRO A 20 3.09 -16.78 -7.25
C PRO A 20 2.11 -16.64 -6.09
N SER A 21 0.82 -16.82 -6.36
CA SER A 21 -0.21 -16.83 -5.31
C SER A 21 0.01 -17.95 -4.30
N GLY A 22 -0.40 -17.72 -3.04
CA GLY A 22 -0.20 -18.68 -1.96
C GLY A 22 1.21 -18.72 -1.34
N MET A 23 2.20 -18.06 -1.96
CA MET A 23 3.51 -17.86 -1.33
C MET A 23 3.43 -16.84 -0.17
N SER A 24 4.47 -16.81 0.68
CA SER A 24 4.60 -15.80 1.75
C SER A 24 4.44 -14.39 1.16
N SER A 25 3.54 -13.61 1.76
CA SER A 25 3.29 -12.21 1.38
C SER A 25 4.35 -11.24 1.91
N VAL A 26 5.09 -11.65 2.95
CA VAL A 26 6.20 -10.88 3.50
C VAL A 26 7.48 -11.46 2.92
N LEU A 27 8.16 -10.67 2.12
CA LEU A 27 9.40 -11.06 1.45
C LEU A 27 10.48 -10.04 1.78
N VAL A 28 11.57 -10.51 2.38
CA VAL A 28 12.74 -9.68 2.70
C VAL A 28 13.88 -10.07 1.76
N ILE A 29 14.32 -9.14 0.94
CA ILE A 29 15.48 -9.32 0.05
C ILE A 29 16.42 -8.15 0.26
N LYS A 30 17.63 -8.44 0.77
CA LYS A 30 18.64 -7.42 1.11
C LYS A 30 18.02 -6.35 2.02
N ASN A 31 17.96 -5.10 1.55
CA ASN A 31 17.43 -3.95 2.28
C ASN A 31 15.98 -3.62 1.90
N LYS A 32 15.23 -4.55 1.30
CA LYS A 32 13.85 -4.33 0.87
C LYS A 32 12.92 -5.31 1.57
N MET A 33 11.80 -4.81 2.07
CA MET A 33 10.69 -5.63 2.60
C MET A 33 9.44 -5.39 1.75
N LEU A 34 8.90 -6.44 1.13
CA LEU A 34 7.60 -6.41 0.46
C LEU A 34 6.52 -6.86 1.45
N PHE A 35 5.41 -6.13 1.47
CA PHE A 35 4.20 -6.47 2.20
C PHE A 35 2.99 -6.40 1.26
N PHE A 36 1.94 -7.13 1.59
CA PHE A 36 0.62 -6.94 1.00
C PHE A 36 -0.34 -6.45 2.07
N LEU A 37 -0.81 -5.21 1.93
CA LEU A 37 -1.77 -4.61 2.85
C LEU A 37 -3.17 -4.83 2.29
N GLN A 38 -4.08 -5.31 3.12
CA GLN A 38 -5.50 -5.36 2.84
C GLN A 38 -6.21 -4.28 3.63
N LEU A 39 -6.73 -3.27 2.94
CA LEU A 39 -7.50 -2.18 3.52
C LEU A 39 -8.99 -2.47 3.37
N THR A 40 -9.76 -2.27 4.44
CA THR A 40 -11.22 -2.41 4.42
C THR A 40 -11.86 -1.13 4.93
N ARG A 41 -12.82 -0.58 4.18
CA ARG A 41 -13.55 0.63 4.59
C ARG A 41 -14.40 0.29 5.83
N THR A 42 -14.30 1.11 6.88
CA THR A 42 -15.03 0.88 8.15
C THR A 42 -16.39 1.58 8.18
N VAL A 43 -16.73 2.31 7.13
CA VAL A 43 -17.99 3.06 7.03
C VAL A 43 -19.11 2.11 6.59
N PRO A 44 -20.24 2.04 7.32
CA PRO A 44 -21.36 1.17 6.97
C PRO A 44 -21.93 1.49 5.58
N GLY A 45 -22.27 0.45 4.81
CA GLY A 45 -23.00 0.58 3.54
C GLY A 45 -22.16 0.65 2.27
N GLU A 46 -20.83 0.75 2.37
CA GLU A 46 -19.94 0.75 1.20
C GLU A 46 -18.91 -0.39 1.29
N PRO A 47 -19.14 -1.52 0.60
CA PRO A 47 -18.13 -2.56 0.49
C PRO A 47 -16.94 -2.02 -0.31
N SER A 48 -15.78 -1.88 0.34
CA SER A 48 -14.53 -1.53 -0.34
C SER A 48 -13.37 -2.25 0.33
N HIS A 49 -12.75 -3.14 -0.43
CA HIS A 49 -11.53 -3.86 -0.08
C HIS A 49 -10.43 -3.51 -1.08
N ILE A 50 -9.25 -3.17 -0.58
CA ILE A 50 -8.10 -2.81 -1.42
C ILE A 50 -6.92 -3.65 -0.99
N ALA A 51 -6.40 -4.45 -1.90
CA ALA A 51 -5.11 -5.11 -1.73
C ALA A 51 -4.04 -4.25 -2.39
N VAL A 52 -3.03 -3.82 -1.63
CA VAL A 52 -1.91 -3.02 -2.14
C VAL A 52 -0.57 -3.68 -1.77
N PRO A 53 0.26 -4.03 -2.76
CA PRO A 53 1.63 -4.40 -2.50
C PRO A 53 2.46 -3.15 -2.20
N VAL A 54 3.23 -3.17 -1.12
CA VAL A 54 4.10 -2.07 -0.71
C VAL A 54 5.50 -2.59 -0.43
N VAL A 55 6.51 -1.91 -0.97
CA VAL A 55 7.91 -2.14 -0.65
C VAL A 55 8.39 -1.05 0.31
N TYR A 56 8.96 -1.47 1.42
CA TYR A 56 9.75 -0.65 2.33
C TYR A 56 11.24 -0.81 2.01
N ASP A 57 11.92 0.30 1.79
CA ASP A 57 13.37 0.37 1.66
C ASP A 57 14.02 0.75 3.00
N MET A 58 14.75 -0.21 3.57
CA MET A 58 15.44 -0.04 4.85
C MET A 58 16.63 0.91 4.75
N SER A 59 17.22 1.12 3.57
CA SER A 59 18.37 2.03 3.43
C SER A 59 17.95 3.49 3.40
N THR A 60 16.81 3.79 2.78
CA THR A 60 16.29 5.15 2.59
C THR A 60 15.13 5.49 3.52
N ASN A 61 14.60 4.50 4.24
CA ASN A 61 13.40 4.62 5.07
C ASN A 61 12.17 5.14 4.30
N VAL A 62 11.95 4.59 3.10
CA VAL A 62 10.86 5.00 2.20
C VAL A 62 9.94 3.82 1.89
N MET A 63 8.63 4.07 1.83
CA MET A 63 7.64 3.11 1.33
C MET A 63 7.12 3.51 -0.05
N GLN A 64 6.93 2.52 -0.92
CA GLN A 64 6.44 2.70 -2.29
C GLN A 64 5.50 1.58 -2.68
N VAL A 65 4.49 1.88 -3.50
CA VAL A 65 3.64 0.84 -4.06
C VAL A 65 4.45 0.00 -5.04
N ALA A 66 4.39 -1.32 -4.91
CA ALA A 66 5.09 -2.27 -5.76
C ALA A 66 4.16 -2.83 -6.85
N ASP A 67 3.57 -1.96 -7.64
CA ASP A 67 2.63 -2.34 -8.70
C ASP A 67 3.05 -1.73 -10.04
N LYS A 68 3.57 -2.59 -10.92
CA LYS A 68 4.02 -2.20 -12.27
C LYS A 68 2.92 -1.59 -13.13
N ARG A 69 1.64 -1.78 -12.78
CA ARG A 69 0.53 -1.13 -13.49
C ARG A 69 0.64 0.39 -13.41
N LEU A 70 1.19 0.94 -12.33
CA LEU A 70 1.39 2.38 -12.15
C LEU A 70 2.31 3.01 -13.21
N ASP A 71 3.15 2.21 -13.87
CA ASP A 71 4.04 2.69 -14.95
C ASP A 71 3.33 2.75 -16.31
N THR A 72 2.07 2.27 -16.39
CA THR A 72 1.28 2.26 -17.62
C THR A 72 0.33 3.45 -17.69
N PRO A 73 0.19 4.11 -18.87
CA PRO A 73 -0.67 5.29 -19.03
C PRO A 73 -2.19 5.00 -18.94
N VAL A 74 -2.56 3.74 -18.73
CA VAL A 74 -3.96 3.26 -18.74
C VAL A 74 -4.60 3.30 -17.34
N VAL A 75 -3.83 3.55 -16.28
CA VAL A 75 -4.37 3.54 -14.92
C VAL A 75 -5.24 4.78 -14.67
N GLN A 76 -6.47 4.55 -14.22
CA GLN A 76 -7.39 5.62 -13.87
C GLN A 76 -6.79 6.51 -12.75
N PRO A 77 -6.81 7.85 -12.87
CA PRO A 77 -6.23 8.76 -11.87
C PRO A 77 -6.81 8.59 -10.47
N ASN A 78 -8.10 8.21 -10.40
CA ASN A 78 -8.82 8.00 -9.14
C ASN A 78 -8.78 6.55 -8.65
N ALA A 79 -7.97 5.68 -9.28
CA ALA A 79 -7.81 4.32 -8.83
C ALA A 79 -7.19 4.31 -7.41
N PRO A 80 -7.68 3.48 -6.48
CA PRO A 80 -7.21 3.47 -5.10
C PRO A 80 -5.68 3.32 -4.97
N ILE A 81 -5.08 2.51 -5.85
CA ILE A 81 -3.64 2.26 -5.91
C ILE A 81 -2.83 3.51 -6.25
N VAL A 82 -3.35 4.39 -7.10
CA VAL A 82 -2.71 5.65 -7.50
C VAL A 82 -2.74 6.64 -6.34
N LEU A 83 -3.89 6.74 -5.67
CA LEU A 83 -4.05 7.61 -4.50
C LEU A 83 -3.12 7.19 -3.36
N ILE A 84 -3.02 5.89 -3.07
CA ILE A 84 -2.11 5.35 -2.06
C ILE A 84 -0.65 5.63 -2.44
N ASN A 85 -0.27 5.43 -3.70
CA ASN A 85 1.09 5.74 -4.17
C ASN A 85 1.42 7.24 -4.02
N ALA A 86 0.48 8.13 -4.34
CA ALA A 86 0.66 9.57 -4.16
C ALA A 86 0.84 9.94 -2.68
N MET A 87 0.06 9.33 -1.76
CA MET A 87 0.23 9.53 -0.32
C MET A 87 1.60 9.08 0.18
N LEU A 88 2.06 7.89 -0.24
CA LEU A 88 3.38 7.38 0.16
C LEU A 88 4.53 8.26 -0.37
N ARG A 89 4.44 8.74 -1.62
CA ARG A 89 5.42 9.67 -2.19
C ARG A 89 5.47 10.98 -1.41
N ARG A 90 4.30 11.57 -1.13
CA ARG A 90 4.21 12.78 -0.32
C ARG A 90 4.76 12.57 1.09
N PHE A 91 4.44 11.44 1.73
CA PHE A 91 4.98 11.14 3.06
C PHE A 91 6.51 11.11 3.05
N ALA A 92 7.13 10.51 2.03
CA ALA A 92 8.58 10.43 1.91
C ALA A 92 9.27 11.81 1.82
N GLU A 93 8.58 12.85 1.35
CA GLU A 93 9.11 14.22 1.29
C GLU A 93 9.18 14.91 2.66
N PHE A 94 8.31 14.51 3.60
CA PHE A 94 8.16 15.15 4.92
C PHE A 94 8.47 14.21 6.09
N ALA A 95 8.92 12.99 5.81
CA ALA A 95 9.16 11.98 6.82
C ALA A 95 10.32 12.41 7.76
N PRO A 96 10.14 12.31 9.09
CA PRO A 96 11.23 12.58 10.03
C PRO A 96 12.36 11.54 9.86
N PRO A 97 13.63 11.97 9.86
CA PRO A 97 14.76 11.10 9.50
C PRO A 97 15.08 10.03 10.56
N ASN A 98 14.62 10.19 11.80
CA ASN A 98 15.03 9.34 12.94
C ASN A 98 13.98 8.30 13.36
N GLU A 99 12.92 8.11 12.58
CA GLU A 99 11.84 7.18 12.90
C GLU A 99 11.49 6.28 11.72
N CYS A 100 11.13 5.04 11.98
CA CYS A 100 10.68 4.11 10.94
C CYS A 100 9.40 4.63 10.27
N CYS A 101 9.39 4.75 8.93
CA CYS A 101 8.24 5.31 8.22
C CYS A 101 7.03 4.38 8.12
N ILE A 102 7.16 3.10 8.50
CA ILE A 102 6.12 2.09 8.28
C ILE A 102 4.80 2.44 8.96
N TYR A 103 4.82 2.56 10.28
CA TYR A 103 3.62 2.87 11.03
C TYR A 103 2.99 4.24 10.68
N PRO A 104 3.76 5.36 10.66
CA PRO A 104 3.15 6.67 10.40
C PRO A 104 2.56 6.80 9.00
N SER A 105 3.19 6.24 7.97
CA SER A 105 2.65 6.26 6.61
C SER A 105 1.37 5.41 6.47
N ILE A 106 1.34 4.21 7.07
CA ILE A 106 0.11 3.39 7.12
C ILE A 106 -0.99 4.13 7.88
N ARG A 107 -0.67 4.71 9.03
CA ARG A 107 -1.64 5.48 9.83
C ARG A 107 -2.25 6.62 9.03
N GLU A 108 -1.43 7.37 8.28
CA GLU A 108 -1.93 8.44 7.41
C GLU A 108 -2.89 7.92 6.34
N ILE A 109 -2.55 6.81 5.68
CA ILE A 109 -3.45 6.14 4.72
C ILE A 109 -4.78 5.81 5.39
N LEU A 110 -4.77 5.20 6.58
CA LEU A 110 -5.99 4.78 7.27
C LEU A 110 -6.89 5.94 7.73
N THR A 111 -6.30 7.12 7.97
CA THR A 111 -7.05 8.30 8.39
C THR A 111 -7.53 9.15 7.21
N SER A 112 -6.72 9.24 6.16
CA SER A 112 -6.84 10.29 5.14
C SER A 112 -7.23 9.77 3.76
N LEU A 113 -7.08 8.46 3.48
CA LEU A 113 -7.49 7.89 2.20
C LEU A 113 -8.98 8.11 1.95
N ALA A 114 -9.27 8.89 0.90
CA ALA A 114 -10.61 9.16 0.40
C ALA A 114 -10.67 8.68 -1.05
N ILE A 115 -11.62 7.80 -1.33
CA ILE A 115 -11.83 7.27 -2.68
C ILE A 115 -13.16 7.86 -3.15
N PRO A 116 -13.17 8.61 -4.26
CA PRO A 116 -14.40 9.10 -4.85
C PRO A 116 -15.35 7.93 -5.17
N PRO A 117 -16.67 8.11 -5.02
CA PRO A 117 -17.63 7.13 -5.52
C PRO A 117 -17.40 6.94 -7.04
N GLN A 118 -17.44 5.69 -7.50
CA GLN A 118 -17.30 5.33 -8.91
C GLN A 118 -18.62 5.44 -9.66
#